data_AF-Q0W2K5-F1
#
_entry.id   AF-Q0W2K5-F1
#
_cell.length_a   1.000
_cell.length_b   1.000
_cell.length_c   1.000
_cell.angle_alpha   90.00
_cell.angle_beta   90.00
_cell.angle_gamma   90.00
#
_symmetry.space_group_name_H-M   'P 1'
#
loop_
_entity.id
_entity.type
_entity.pdbx_description
1 polymer ?
#
loop_
_entity_poly.entity_id
_entity_poly.type
_entity_poly.pdbx_seq_one_letter_code
_entity_poly.pdbx_strand_id
1 'polypeptide(L)'
;MDMEMPIKAPEKYYIVSVEQYLAMLKAEKVKDCFSGLQYLSTRDSFKDRIIVVRTNVAEQIRSRYNVTRRAFYGANRSIEFTSQTTLDTVDN
;
A
#
# COMPACT_ATOMS: atom_id res chain seq x y z
N MET A 1 -30.15 24.00 7.68
CA MET A 1 -30.14 22.52 7.71
C MET A 1 -28.79 22.10 7.20
N ASP A 2 -27.80 22.05 8.09
CA ASP A 2 -26.46 21.58 7.78
C ASP A 2 -26.55 20.08 7.52
N MET A 3 -26.59 19.70 6.24
CA MET A 3 -26.47 18.31 5.84
C MET A 3 -25.03 17.88 6.11
N GLU A 4 -24.82 17.16 7.21
CA GLU A 4 -23.61 16.37 7.44
C GLU A 4 -23.45 15.41 6.26
N MET A 5 -22.63 15.79 5.28
CA MET A 5 -22.25 14.86 4.21
C MET A 5 -21.57 13.67 4.88
N PRO A 6 -22.00 12.43 4.61
CA PRO A 6 -21.29 11.27 5.11
C PRO A 6 -19.87 11.34 4.55
N ILE A 7 -18.90 11.58 5.44
CA ILE A 7 -17.47 11.54 5.09
C ILE A 7 -17.20 10.11 4.67
N LYS A 8 -17.28 9.85 3.36
CA LYS A 8 -17.07 8.52 2.79
C LYS A 8 -15.65 8.10 3.18
N ALA A 9 -15.54 7.01 3.93
CA ALA A 9 -14.24 6.50 4.34
C ALA A 9 -13.36 6.30 3.10
N PRO A 10 -12.06 6.64 3.16
CA PRO A 10 -11.17 6.49 2.03
C PRO A 10 -11.18 5.05 1.53
N GLU A 11 -11.20 4.87 0.21
CA GLU A 11 -11.25 3.55 -0.42
C GLU A 11 -9.94 2.81 -0.16
N LYS A 12 -10.01 1.58 0.36
CA LYS A 12 -8.80 0.78 0.64
C LYS A 12 -8.38 0.01 -0.61
N TYR A 13 -7.10 0.09 -0.97
CA TYR A 13 -6.50 -0.71 -2.02
C TYR A 13 -5.52 -1.72 -1.44
N TYR A 14 -5.77 -3.01 -1.66
CA TYR A 14 -5.01 -4.08 -1.04
C TYR A 14 -3.94 -4.63 -1.98
N ILE A 15 -2.70 -4.64 -1.49
CA ILE A 15 -1.58 -5.36 -2.11
C ILE A 15 -1.46 -6.71 -1.41
N VAL A 16 -1.92 -7.75 -2.10
CA VAL A 16 -2.04 -9.11 -1.57
C VAL A 16 -0.88 -10.02 -1.96
N SER A 17 -0.07 -9.64 -2.94
CA SER A 17 1.11 -10.41 -3.36
C SER A 17 2.27 -9.53 -3.83
N VAL A 18 3.47 -10.11 -3.85
CA VAL A 18 4.69 -9.45 -4.34
C VAL A 18 4.63 -9.27 -5.86
N GLU A 19 4.02 -10.20 -6.59
CA GLU A 19 3.84 -10.07 -8.04
C GLU A 19 2.96 -8.88 -8.39
N GLN A 20 1.85 -8.69 -7.67
CA GLN A 20 0.96 -7.53 -7.86
C GLN A 20 1.74 -6.22 -7.63
N TYR A 21 2.50 -6.14 -6.54
CA TYR A 21 3.38 -5.00 -6.26
C TYR A 21 4.37 -4.75 -7.41
N LEU A 22 5.06 -5.80 -7.88
CA LEU A 22 6.04 -5.69 -8.95
C LEU A 22 5.40 -5.35 -10.31
N ALA A 23 4.18 -5.80 -10.59
CA ALA A 23 3.45 -5.44 -11.81
C ALA A 23 3.06 -3.95 -11.81
N MET A 24 2.61 -3.45 -10.66
CA MET A 24 2.31 -2.03 -10.47
C MET A 24 3.55 -1.16 -10.63
N LEU A 25 4.72 -1.66 -10.19
CA LEU A 25 6.00 -1.00 -10.44
C LEU A 25 6.47 -1.14 -11.87
N LYS A 26 6.38 -2.31 -12.52
CA LYS A 26 6.89 -2.54 -13.90
C LYS A 26 6.25 -1.64 -14.95
N ALA A 27 5.03 -1.16 -14.72
CA ALA A 27 4.40 -0.15 -15.57
C ALA A 27 5.18 1.19 -15.56
N GLU A 28 6.04 1.43 -14.57
CA GLU A 28 6.76 2.66 -14.32
C GLU A 28 8.26 2.35 -14.18
N LYS A 29 9.16 3.08 -14.84
CA LYS A 29 10.61 2.91 -14.60
C LYS A 29 10.99 3.51 -13.25
N VAL A 30 10.54 2.92 -12.14
CA VAL A 30 10.91 3.32 -10.77
C VAL A 30 12.36 2.91 -10.56
N LYS A 31 13.27 3.83 -10.86
CA LYS A 31 14.70 3.55 -11.01
C LYS A 31 15.45 3.43 -9.69
N ASP A 32 14.92 3.98 -8.60
CA ASP A 32 15.57 3.93 -7.29
C ASP A 32 14.55 4.34 -6.23
N CYS A 33 13.91 3.39 -5.57
CA CYS A 33 13.13 3.70 -4.38
C CYS A 33 13.34 2.60 -3.35
N PHE A 34 13.91 3.01 -2.21
CA PHE A 34 13.82 2.33 -0.92
C PHE A 34 12.35 1.99 -0.52
N SER A 35 11.37 2.53 -1.25
CA SER A 35 9.94 2.33 -1.06
C SER A 35 9.14 2.55 -2.35
N GLY A 36 9.10 1.56 -3.26
CA GLY A 36 8.15 1.60 -4.39
C GLY A 36 6.69 1.77 -3.91
N LEU A 37 6.38 1.35 -2.69
CA LEU A 37 5.10 1.59 -2.02
C LEU A 37 4.81 3.08 -1.74
N GLN A 38 5.81 3.85 -1.29
CA GLN A 38 5.67 5.30 -1.10
C GLN A 38 5.34 5.98 -2.43
N TYR A 39 6.05 5.61 -3.51
CA TYR A 39 5.75 6.10 -4.84
C TYR A 39 4.31 5.78 -5.26
N LEU A 40 3.84 4.55 -5.01
CA LEU A 40 2.44 4.20 -5.29
C LEU A 40 1.46 5.08 -4.51
N SER A 41 1.75 5.40 -3.24
CA SER A 41 0.88 6.25 -2.42
C SER A 41 0.79 7.71 -2.89
N THR A 42 1.77 8.19 -3.66
CA THR A 42 1.77 9.56 -4.19
C THR A 42 1.19 9.66 -5.61
N ARG A 43 0.77 8.54 -6.22
CA ARG A 43 0.14 8.57 -7.55
C ARG A 43 -1.31 9.03 -7.45
N ASP A 44 -1.77 9.76 -8.46
CA ASP A 44 -3.17 10.22 -8.53
C ASP A 44 -4.18 9.06 -8.46
N SER A 45 -3.86 7.89 -9.00
CA SER A 45 -4.70 6.68 -8.92
C SER A 45 -4.91 6.13 -7.49
N PHE A 46 -4.12 6.60 -6.52
CA PHE A 46 -4.17 6.20 -5.12
C PHE A 46 -4.30 7.40 -4.16
N LYS A 47 -4.43 8.62 -4.69
CA LYS A 47 -4.42 9.86 -3.89
C LYS A 47 -5.57 9.93 -2.87
N ASP A 48 -6.69 9.30 -3.18
CA ASP A 48 -7.87 9.20 -2.31
C ASP A 48 -8.03 7.80 -1.70
N ARG A 49 -6.97 6.97 -1.78
CA ARG A 49 -6.99 5.57 -1.36
C ARG A 49 -5.97 5.27 -0.28
N ILE A 50 -6.34 4.44 0.68
CA ILE A 50 -5.39 3.88 1.63
C ILE A 50 -4.82 2.60 1.04
N ILE A 51 -3.51 2.60 0.75
CA ILE A 51 -2.82 1.37 0.36
C ILE A 51 -2.63 0.51 1.61
N VAL A 52 -3.16 -0.70 1.56
CA VAL A 52 -3.04 -1.71 2.61
C VAL A 52 -2.16 -2.83 2.10
N VAL A 53 -1.10 -3.16 2.84
CA VAL A 53 -0.15 -4.23 2.49
C VAL A 53 -0.13 -5.26 3.62
N ARG A 54 -0.19 -6.53 3.26
CA ARG A 54 -0.04 -7.60 4.27
C ARG A 54 1.38 -7.61 4.84
N THR A 55 1.54 -7.79 6.14
CA THR A 55 2.87 -7.75 6.80
C THR A 55 3.83 -8.80 6.23
N ASN A 56 3.34 -10.00 5.88
CA ASN A 56 4.16 -11.03 5.23
C ASN A 56 4.62 -10.62 3.82
N VAL A 57 3.80 -9.90 3.06
CA VAL A 57 4.16 -9.34 1.75
C VAL A 57 5.11 -8.17 1.91
N ALA A 58 4.86 -7.29 2.88
CA ALA A 58 5.71 -6.16 3.22
C ALA A 58 7.14 -6.62 3.60
N GLU A 59 7.28 -7.68 4.40
CA GLU A 59 8.59 -8.25 4.72
C GLU A 59 9.29 -8.87 3.51
N GLN A 60 8.55 -9.51 2.59
CA GLN A 60 9.12 -10.01 1.35
C GLN A 60 9.60 -8.86 0.45
N ILE A 61 8.80 -7.82 0.28
CA ILE A 61 9.19 -6.60 -0.45
C ILE A 61 10.44 -6.00 0.19
N ARG A 62 10.44 -5.78 1.50
CA ARG A 62 11.58 -5.26 2.26
C ARG A 62 12.85 -6.06 2.01
N SER A 63 12.75 -7.40 2.10
CA SER A 63 13.88 -8.31 1.90
C SER A 63 14.51 -8.14 0.52
N ARG A 64 13.70 -7.92 -0.52
CA ARG A 64 14.19 -7.71 -1.90
C ARG A 64 15.05 -6.46 -2.06
N TYR A 65 14.82 -5.42 -1.27
CA TYR A 65 15.62 -4.19 -1.31
C TYR A 65 16.80 -4.21 -0.33
N ASN A 66 16.96 -5.30 0.44
CA ASN A 66 18.00 -5.43 1.48
C ASN A 66 18.05 -4.25 2.47
N VAL A 67 16.88 -3.70 2.81
CA VAL A 67 16.76 -2.55 3.71
C VAL A 67 16.37 -2.99 5.12
N THR A 68 16.77 -2.22 6.13
CA THR A 68 16.36 -2.48 7.53
C THR A 68 14.85 -2.26 7.70
N ARG A 69 14.23 -2.97 8.66
CA ARG A 69 12.81 -2.75 9.00
C ARG A 69 12.52 -1.29 9.31
N ARG A 70 13.38 -0.65 10.12
CA ARG A 70 13.22 0.76 10.49
C ARG A 70 13.21 1.69 9.27
N ALA A 71 14.13 1.49 8.32
CA ALA A 71 14.16 2.27 7.09
C ALA A 71 12.91 2.03 6.23
N PHE A 72 12.51 0.77 6.08
CA PHE A 72 11.36 0.39 5.26
C PHE A 72 10.03 0.93 5.80
N TYR A 73 9.69 0.63 7.06
CA TYR A 73 8.44 1.13 7.66
C TYR A 73 8.49 2.65 7.87
N GLY A 74 9.67 3.20 8.14
CA GLY A 74 9.89 4.64 8.24
C GLY A 74 9.66 5.39 6.93
N ALA A 75 9.97 4.76 5.78
CA ALA A 75 9.77 5.33 4.45
C ALA A 75 8.35 5.10 3.89
N ASN A 76 7.53 4.26 4.54
CA ASN A 76 6.19 3.87 4.09
C ASN A 76 5.12 4.19 5.15
N ARG A 77 5.21 5.36 5.79
CA ARG A 77 4.30 5.74 6.89
C ARG A 77 2.86 6.00 6.45
N SER A 78 2.65 6.30 5.17
CA SER A 78 1.33 6.46 4.55
C SER A 78 0.65 5.13 4.21
N ILE A 79 1.34 4.00 4.42
CA ILE A 79 0.86 2.67 4.06
C ILE A 79 0.34 1.97 5.31
N GLU A 80 -0.84 1.38 5.22
CA GLU A 80 -1.40 0.55 6.28
C GLU A 80 -0.82 -0.87 6.16
N PHE A 81 -0.21 -1.37 7.24
CA PHE A 81 0.31 -2.73 7.28
C PHE A 81 -0.59 -3.60 8.17
N THR A 82 -1.09 -4.70 7.63
CA THR A 82 -2.01 -5.59 8.36
C THR A 82 -1.51 -7.04 8.37
N SER A 83 -1.69 -7.71 9.51
CA SER A 83 -1.49 -9.15 9.63
C SER A 83 -2.69 -9.97 9.14
N GLN A 84 -3.84 -9.33 8.86
CA GLN A 84 -5.05 -10.02 8.43
C GLN A 84 -4.88 -10.63 7.03
N THR A 85 -5.10 -11.94 6.95
CA THR A 85 -5.11 -12.74 5.71
C THR A 85 -6.48 -12.79 5.06
N THR A 86 -7.54 -12.49 5.81
CA THR A 86 -8.89 -12.27 5.30
C THR A 86 -8.98 -10.84 4.81
N LEU A 87 -8.97 -10.66 3.49
CA LEU A 87 -9.84 -9.66 2.92
C LEU A 87 -11.22 -10.17 3.30
N ASP A 88 -11.85 -9.59 4.32
CA ASP A 88 -13.30 -9.68 4.43
C ASP A 88 -13.82 -8.97 3.17
N THR A 89 -13.89 -9.71 2.06
CA THR A 89 -14.91 -9.48 1.06
C THR A 89 -16.19 -9.60 1.84
N VAL A 90 -16.64 -8.46 2.38
CA VAL A 90 -18.03 -8.27 2.73
C VAL A 90 -18.73 -8.28 1.39
N ASP A 91 -18.96 -9.50 0.88
CA ASP A 91 -19.96 -9.79 -0.11
C ASP A 91 -21.26 -9.25 0.47
N ASN A 92 -21.79 -8.23 -0.18
CA ASN A 92 -23.12 -7.69 0.05
C ASN A 92 -24.01 -8.23 -1.07
#